data_AF-A6TRD1-F1
#
_entry.id   AF-A6TRD1-F1
#
_cell.length_a   1.000
_cell.length_b   1.000
_cell.length_c   1.000
_cell.angle_alpha   90.00
_cell.angle_beta   90.00
_cell.angle_gamma   90.00
#
_symmetry.space_group_name_H-M   'P 1'
#
loop_
_entity.id
_entity.type
_entity.pdbx_description
1 polymer ?
#
loop_
_entity_poly.entity_id
_entity_poly.type
_entity_poly.pdbx_seq_one_letter_code
_entity_poly.pdbx_strand_id
1 'polypeptide(L)' 'MEKYWKNASGCYDPTLAKVIESENIAEKANEKARNKQVHDTIQEIKNMLKERDLELLCRIELKDNRTNKNYK' A
#
# COMPACT_ATOMS: atom_id res chain seq x y z
N MET A 1 -5.69 27.29 4.30
CA MET A 1 -6.29 26.07 3.72
C MET A 1 -7.75 26.34 3.43
N GLU A 2 -8.15 26.25 2.16
CA GLU A 2 -9.56 26.24 1.80
C GLU A 2 -10.23 25.00 2.39
N LYS A 3 -11.36 25.20 3.06
CA LYS A 3 -12.14 24.11 3.62
C LYS A 3 -12.85 23.40 2.47
N TYR A 4 -12.61 22.11 2.28
CA TYR A 4 -13.13 21.29 1.15
C TYR A 4 -14.66 21.30 1.03
N TRP A 5 -15.36 21.78 2.05
CA TRP A 5 -16.82 21.89 2.09
C TRP A 5 -17.38 23.26 1.73
N LYS A 6 -16.54 24.21 1.29
CA LYS A 6 -16.99 25.54 0.84
C LYS A 6 -17.11 25.60 -0.68
N ASN A 7 -18.21 26.14 -1.18
CA ASN A 7 -18.36 26.45 -2.60
C ASN A 7 -17.58 27.72 -2.98
N ALA A 8 -17.59 28.07 -4.28
CA ALA A 8 -16.90 29.26 -4.82
C ALA A 8 -17.35 30.58 -4.17
N SER A 9 -18.53 30.61 -3.54
CA SER A 9 -19.04 31.77 -2.80
C SER A 9 -18.61 31.79 -1.33
N GLY A 10 -17.80 30.82 -0.88
CA GLY A 10 -17.30 30.71 0.49
C GLY A 10 -18.30 30.15 1.50
N CYS A 11 -19.49 29.73 1.05
CA CYS A 11 -20.55 29.14 1.86
C CYS A 11 -20.43 27.61 1.92
N TYR A 12 -20.91 27.00 3.00
CA TYR A 12 -20.96 25.55 3.13
C TYR A 12 -21.91 24.96 2.07
N ASP A 13 -21.41 24.02 1.28
CA ASP A 13 -22.20 23.27 0.30
C ASP A 13 -22.25 21.79 0.72
N PRO A 14 -23.38 21.33 1.29
CA PRO A 14 -23.52 19.96 1.77
C PRO A 14 -23.50 18.92 0.64
N THR A 15 -23.82 19.33 -0.59
CA THR A 15 -23.82 18.44 -1.76
C THR A 15 -22.38 18.22 -2.23
N LEU A 16 -21.62 19.31 -2.40
CA LEU A 16 -20.20 19.26 -2.76
C LEU A 16 -19.39 18.50 -1.70
N ALA A 17 -19.65 18.76 -0.42
CA ALA A 17 -18.96 18.10 0.68
C ALA A 17 -19.17 16.57 0.66
N LYS A 18 -20.39 16.10 0.38
CA LYS A 18 -20.71 14.66 0.29
C LYS A 18 -20.04 13.97 -0.89
N VAL A 19 -19.96 14.64 -2.04
CA VAL A 19 -19.29 14.10 -3.23
C VAL A 19 -17.79 13.95 -2.97
N ILE A 20 -17.15 14.96 -2.40
CA ILE A 20 -15.72 14.90 -2.06
C ILE A 20 -15.45 13.84 -0.99
N GLU A 21 -16.33 13.70 0.00
CA GLU A 21 -16.19 12.67 1.03
C GLU A 21 -16.32 11.25 0.44
N SER A 22 -17.27 11.01 -0.47
CA SER A 22 -17.43 9.70 -1.12
C SER A 22 -16.27 9.37 -2.05
N GLU A 23 -15.75 10.33 -2.80
CA GLU A 23 -14.55 10.18 -3.63
C GLU A 23 -13.32 9.82 -2.78
N ASN A 24 -13.10 10.54 -1.68
CA ASN A 24 -12.00 10.24 -0.74
C ASN A 24 -12.13 8.86 -0.10
N ILE A 25 -13.34 8.41 0.23
CA ILE A 25 -13.58 7.07 0.78
C ILE A 25 -13.22 6.00 -0.26
N ALA A 26 -13.63 6.20 -1.52
CA ALA A 26 -13.32 5.29 -2.61
C ALA A 26 -11.81 5.22 -2.89
N GLU A 27 -11.12 6.37 -2.90
CA GLU A 27 -9.68 6.44 -3.08
C GLU A 27 -8.94 5.70 -1.94
N LYS A 28 -9.29 5.97 -0.68
CA LYS A 28 -8.73 5.26 0.48
C LYS A 28 -8.99 3.76 0.44
N ALA A 29 -10.16 3.33 -0.03
CA ALA A 29 -10.48 1.91 -0.18
C ALA A 29 -9.61 1.25 -1.24
N ASN A 30 -9.38 1.93 -2.37
CA ASN A 30 -8.48 1.46 -3.44
C ASN A 30 -7.03 1.37 -2.97
N GLU A 31 -6.51 2.39 -2.28
CA GLU A 31 -5.18 2.38 -1.70
C GLU A 31 -5.00 1.22 -0.71
N LYS A 32 -5.99 1.00 0.16
CA LYS A 32 -5.99 -0.11 1.11
C LYS A 32 -5.99 -1.47 0.40
N ALA A 33 -6.78 -1.63 -0.65
CA ALA A 33 -6.81 -2.85 -1.45
C ALA A 33 -5.45 -3.12 -2.11
N ARG A 34 -4.82 -2.08 -2.67
CA ARG A 34 -3.49 -2.18 -3.28
C ARG A 34 -2.41 -2.53 -2.25
N ASN A 35 -2.44 -1.88 -1.08
CA ASN A 35 -1.50 -2.17 0.01
C ASN A 35 -1.65 -3.61 0.51
N LYS A 36 -2.88 -4.12 0.59
CA LYS A 36 -3.14 -5.52 0.92
C LYS A 36 -2.53 -6.46 -0.12
N GLN A 37 -2.78 -6.23 -1.41
CA GLN A 37 -2.19 -7.04 -2.49
C GLN A 37 -0.66 -7.07 -2.41
N VAL A 38 -0.02 -5.91 -2.21
CA VAL A 38 1.44 -5.81 -2.08
C VAL A 38 1.93 -6.60 -0.86
N HIS A 39 1.25 -6.49 0.28
CA HIS A 39 1.58 -7.25 1.48
C HIS A 39 1.48 -8.76 1.26
N ASP A 40 0.37 -9.22 0.67
CA ASP A 40 0.10 -10.64 0.42
C ASP A 40 1.17 -11.22 -0.54
N THR A 41 1.51 -10.50 -1.62
CA THR A 41 2.59 -10.91 -2.54
C THR A 41 3.96 -10.97 -1.86
N ILE A 42 4.29 -10.02 -0.98
CA ILE A 42 5.56 -10.05 -0.22
C ILE A 42 5.59 -11.28 0.71
N GLN A 43 4.47 -11.62 1.35
CA GLN A 43 4.36 -12.81 2.19
C GLN A 43 4.55 -14.09 1.39
N GLU A 44 3.90 -14.21 0.22
CA GLU A 44 4.08 -15.37 -0.67
C GLU A 44 5.55 -15.55 -1.07
N ILE A 45 6.22 -14.48 -1.50
CA ILE A 45 7.65 -14.50 -1.85
C ILE A 45 8.50 -14.97 -0.65
N LYS A 46 8.24 -14.43 0.54
CA LYS A 46 8.97 -14.83 1.76
C LYS A 46 8.77 -16.31 2.09
N ASN A 47 7.55 -16.83 1.94
CA ASN A 47 7.25 -18.23 2.18
C ASN A 47 7.99 -19.14 1.18
N MET A 48 7.97 -18.80 -0.12
CA MET A 48 8.71 -19.54 -1.15
C MET A 48 10.22 -19.56 -0.90
N LEU A 49 10.79 -18.45 -0.41
CA LEU A 49 12.21 -18.37 -0.07
C LEU A 49 12.53 -19.23 1.15
N LYS A 50 11.69 -19.18 2.19
CA LYS A 50 11.86 -19.96 3.41
C LYS A 50 11.88 -21.46 3.15
N GLU A 51 11.05 -21.97 2.23
CA GLU A 51 11.06 -23.38 1.81
C GLU A 51 12.39 -23.83 1.19
N ARG A 52 13.20 -22.88 0.70
CA ARG A 52 14.49 -23.12 0.05
C ARG A 52 15.68 -22.73 0.92
N ASP A 53 15.45 -22.47 2.21
CA ASP A 53 16.44 -21.93 3.15
C ASP A 53 17.03 -20.58 2.70
N LEU A 54 16.26 -19.81 1.92
CA LEU A 54 16.63 -18.47 1.47
C LEU A 54 15.90 -17.39 2.29
N GLU A 55 16.56 -16.26 2.49
CA GLU A 55 16.02 -15.09 3.16
C GLU A 55 16.19 -13.84 2.28
N LEU A 56 15.12 -13.06 2.13
CA LEU A 56 15.18 -11.77 1.46
C LEU A 56 15.70 -10.70 2.44
N LEU A 57 16.94 -10.22 2.23
CA LEU A 57 17.54 -9.17 3.07
C LEU A 57 17.16 -7.77 2.59
N CYS A 58 17.10 -7.58 1.27
CA CYS A 58 16.80 -6.30 0.61
C CYS A 58 15.98 -6.55 -0.65
N ARG A 59 15.62 -5.50 -1.39
CA ARG A 59 14.81 -5.62 -2.62
C ARG A 59 15.41 -6.57 -3.67
N ILE A 60 16.74 -6.69 -3.70
CA ILE A 60 17.48 -7.47 -4.71
C ILE A 60 18.49 -8.44 -4.09
N GLU A 61 18.59 -8.51 -2.76
CA GLU A 61 19.60 -9.35 -2.10
C GLU A 61 18.94 -10.53 -1.40
N LEU A 62 19.40 -11.73 -1.72
CA LEU A 62 19.00 -12.99 -1.12
C LEU A 62 20.16 -13.59 -0.33
N LYS A 63 19.88 -14.10 0.87
CA LYS A 63 20.83 -14.85 1.68
C LYS A 63 20.42 -16.32 1.71
N ASP A 64 21.37 -17.20 1.44
CA ASP A 64 21.22 -18.63 1.66
C ASP A 64 21.67 -18.97 3.09
N ASN A 65 20.76 -19.46 3.90
CA ASN A 65 21.01 -19.78 5.30
C ASN A 65 21.83 -21.07 5.49
N ARG A 66 21.90 -21.96 4.49
CA ARG A 66 22.70 -23.18 4.54
C ARG A 66 24.16 -22.90 4.23
N THR A 67 24.42 -22.09 3.21
CA THR A 67 25.78 -21.79 2.74
C THR A 67 26.32 -20.46 3.25
N ASN A 68 25.47 -19.65 3.88
CA ASN A 68 25.75 -18.28 4.32
C ASN A 68 26.23 -17.36 3.17
N LYS A 69 25.87 -17.70 1.93
CA LYS A 69 26.19 -16.91 0.73
C LYS A 69 25.09 -15.91 0.45
N ASN A 70 25.49 -14.75 -0.06
CA ASN A 70 24.57 -13.71 -0.52
C ASN A 70 24.58 -13.64 -2.05
N TYR A 71 23.40 -13.51 -2.63
CA TYR A 71 23.16 -13.35 -4.07
C TYR A 71 22.56 -11.96 -4.32
N LYS A 72 22.98 -11.31 -5.41
CA LYS A 72 22.55 -9.97 -5.83
C LYS A 72 22.05 -9.99 -7.26
#